data_AF-A0A8T6MRV4-F1
#
_entry.id   AF-A0A8T6MRV4-F1
#
_cell.length_a   1.000
_cell.length_b   1.000
_cell.length_c   1.000
_cell.angle_alpha   90.00
_cell.angle_beta   90.00
_cell.angle_gamma   90.00
#
_symmetry.space_group_name_H-M   'P 1'
#
loop_
_entity.id
_entity.type
_entity.pdbx_description
1 polymer ?
#
loop_
_entity_poly.entity_id
_entity_poly.type
_entity_poly.pdbx_seq_one_letter_code
_entity_poly.pdbx_strand_id
1 'polypeptide(L)'
;MILDNAFAEKSGKEEVQSIMTAYKKAVDAAQKEFKSAVEKAQADARNAIAKGLPTDEINSQSKATIAKAKTDLKAAKDLAKKEAKKNLDLLKINVKP
;
A
#
# COMPACT_ATOMS: atom_id res chain seq x y z
N MET A 1 -8.26 -23.08 33.38
CA MET A 1 -9.09 -23.37 32.19
C MET A 1 -9.97 -22.22 31.73
N ILE A 2 -10.80 -21.55 32.56
CA ILE A 2 -11.59 -20.39 32.07
C ILE A 2 -10.74 -19.12 31.89
N LEU A 3 -9.73 -18.91 32.75
CA LEU A 3 -8.82 -17.76 32.68
C LEU A 3 -7.87 -17.81 31.47
N ASP A 4 -7.39 -19.00 31.10
CA ASP A 4 -6.43 -19.19 30.01
C ASP A 4 -7.03 -18.85 28.64
N ASN A 5 -8.29 -19.24 28.42
CA ASN A 5 -9.02 -18.91 27.18
C ASN A 5 -9.32 -17.42 27.04
N ALA A 6 -9.65 -16.72 28.13
CA ALA A 6 -9.93 -15.29 28.10
C ALA A 6 -8.67 -14.45 27.81
N PHE A 7 -7.51 -14.87 28.33
CA PHE A 7 -6.22 -14.24 28.02
C PHE A 7 -5.77 -14.50 26.58
N ALA A 8 -5.92 -15.73 26.07
CA ALA A 8 -5.62 -16.07 24.68
C ALA A 8 -6.50 -15.29 23.68
N GLU A 9 -7.80 -15.14 23.97
CA GLU A 9 -8.73 -14.38 23.13
C GLU A 9 -8.40 -12.88 23.10
N LYS A 10 -7.97 -12.31 24.23
CA LYS A 10 -7.56 -10.90 24.32
C LYS A 10 -6.25 -10.64 23.54
N SER A 11 -5.26 -11.52 23.66
CA SER A 11 -4.01 -11.45 22.90
C SER A 11 -4.26 -11.52 21.39
N GLY A 12 -5.10 -12.46 20.95
CA GLY A 12 -5.43 -12.61 19.52
C GLY A 12 -6.10 -11.36 18.93
N LYS A 13 -6.96 -10.66 19.70
CA LYS A 13 -7.60 -9.41 19.24
C LYS A 13 -6.58 -8.28 19.05
N GLU A 14 -5.62 -8.15 19.95
CA GLU A 14 -4.55 -7.14 19.86
C GLU A 14 -3.62 -7.43 18.66
N GLU A 15 -3.29 -8.69 18.41
CA GLU A 15 -2.48 -9.11 17.26
C GLU A 15 -3.19 -8.88 15.92
N VAL A 16 -4.50 -9.14 15.82
CA VAL A 16 -5.30 -8.79 14.63
C VAL A 16 -5.30 -7.28 14.38
N GLN A 17 -5.46 -6.46 15.43
CA GLN A 17 -5.41 -5.00 15.30
C GLN A 17 -4.04 -4.51 14.82
N SER A 18 -2.96 -5.14 15.29
CA SER A 18 -1.60 -4.84 14.84
C SER A 18 -1.42 -5.17 13.35
N ILE A 19 -1.89 -6.35 12.89
CA ILE A 19 -1.86 -6.75 11.48
C ILE A 19 -2.65 -5.76 10.60
N MET A 20 -3.86 -5.36 11.02
CA MET A 20 -4.65 -4.38 10.29
C MET A 20 -3.96 -3.01 10.23
N THR A 21 -3.33 -2.59 11.32
CA THR A 21 -2.61 -1.32 11.39
C THR A 21 -1.40 -1.32 10.46
N ALA A 22 -0.63 -2.42 10.43
CA ALA A 22 0.50 -2.58 9.52
C ALA A 22 0.05 -2.57 8.05
N TYR A 23 -1.01 -3.31 7.73
CA TYR A 23 -1.62 -3.31 6.39
C TYR A 23 -2.05 -1.91 5.96
N LYS A 24 -2.77 -1.19 6.83
CA LYS A 24 -3.23 0.17 6.53
C LYS A 24 -2.06 1.12 6.28
N LYS A 25 -1.02 1.09 7.14
CA LYS A 25 0.19 1.90 6.94
C LYS A 25 0.88 1.62 5.61
N ALA A 26 1.00 0.35 5.22
CA ALA A 26 1.61 -0.02 3.93
C ALA A 26 0.78 0.48 2.74
N VAL A 27 -0.54 0.37 2.81
CA VAL A 27 -1.45 0.89 1.76
C VAL A 27 -1.38 2.42 1.69
N ASP A 28 -1.40 3.11 2.83
CA ASP A 28 -1.35 4.57 2.90
C ASP A 28 -0.01 5.09 2.35
N ALA A 29 1.11 4.43 2.65
CA ALA A 29 2.42 4.76 2.12
C ALA A 29 2.46 4.63 0.59
N ALA A 30 1.98 3.50 0.06
CA ALA A 30 1.92 3.27 -1.39
C ALA A 30 1.01 4.29 -2.10
N GLN A 31 -0.12 4.66 -1.48
CA GLN A 31 -1.00 5.71 -2.00
C GLN A 31 -0.35 7.08 -2.02
N LYS A 32 0.42 7.42 -0.98
CA LYS A 32 1.16 8.69 -0.90
C LYS A 32 2.24 8.77 -1.99
N GLU A 33 2.99 7.70 -2.20
CA GLU A 33 4.00 7.62 -3.27
C GLU A 33 3.37 7.75 -4.66
N PHE A 34 2.24 7.06 -4.90
CA PHE A 34 1.49 7.20 -6.14
C PHE A 34 1.06 8.65 -6.38
N LYS A 35 0.49 9.31 -5.36
CA LYS A 35 0.06 10.71 -5.47
C LYS A 35 1.23 11.63 -5.79
N SER A 36 2.35 11.46 -5.09
CA SER A 36 3.56 12.27 -5.33
C SER A 36 4.12 12.08 -6.74
N ALA A 37 4.12 10.85 -7.26
CA ALA A 37 4.54 10.56 -8.64
C ALA A 37 3.63 11.25 -9.67
N VAL A 38 2.32 11.26 -9.44
CA VAL A 38 1.35 11.95 -10.30
C VAL A 38 1.55 13.47 -10.24
N GLU A 39 1.70 14.05 -9.05
CA GLU A 39 1.92 15.49 -8.87
C GLU A 39 3.22 15.93 -9.55
N LYS A 40 4.30 15.14 -9.42
CA LYS A 40 5.57 15.40 -10.10
C LYS A 40 5.43 15.33 -11.62
N ALA A 41 4.79 14.29 -12.16
CA ALA A 41 4.54 14.17 -13.60
C ALA A 41 3.72 15.36 -14.14
N GLN A 42 2.72 15.84 -13.37
CA GLN A 42 1.95 17.02 -13.75
C GLN A 42 2.78 18.31 -13.70
N ALA A 43 3.63 18.48 -12.70
CA ALA A 43 4.51 19.64 -12.59
C ALA A 43 5.54 19.67 -13.73
N ASP A 44 6.15 18.53 -14.03
CA ASP A 44 7.09 18.36 -15.15
C ASP A 44 6.40 18.69 -16.48
N ALA A 45 5.16 18.23 -16.67
CA ALA A 45 4.38 18.55 -17.86
C ALA A 45 4.09 20.06 -17.99
N ARG A 46 3.67 20.72 -16.91
CA ARG A 46 3.43 22.18 -16.90
C ARG A 46 4.70 22.96 -17.21
N ASN A 47 5.82 22.59 -16.58
CA ASN A 47 7.11 23.24 -16.80
C ASN A 47 7.60 23.08 -18.23
N ALA A 48 7.38 21.91 -18.82
CA ALA A 48 7.80 21.63 -20.19
C ALA A 48 6.93 22.37 -21.22
N ILE A 49 5.61 22.46 -20.99
CA ILE A 49 4.71 23.33 -21.77
C ILE A 49 5.16 24.79 -21.71
N ALA A 50 5.49 25.30 -20.51
CA ALA A 50 5.95 26.68 -20.33
C ALA A 50 7.28 26.97 -21.06
N LYS A 51 8.09 25.94 -21.33
CA LYS A 51 9.36 26.02 -22.07
C LYS A 51 9.20 25.78 -23.58
N GLY A 52 7.99 25.55 -24.08
CA GLY A 52 7.73 25.27 -25.50
C GLY A 52 8.22 23.90 -25.96
N LEU A 53 8.40 22.94 -25.04
CA LEU A 53 8.78 21.57 -25.39
C LEU A 53 7.60 20.83 -26.06
N PRO A 54 7.87 19.85 -26.96
CA PRO A 54 6.82 19.09 -27.62
C PRO A 54 5.89 18.39 -26.62
N THR A 55 4.61 18.73 -26.66
CA THR A 55 3.58 18.17 -25.75
C THR A 55 3.40 16.66 -25.88
N ASP A 56 3.74 16.09 -27.03
CA ASP A 56 3.59 14.65 -27.28
C ASP A 56 4.59 13.81 -26.49
N GLU A 57 5.84 14.26 -26.40
CA GLU A 57 6.90 13.57 -25.67
C GLU A 57 6.65 13.65 -24.15
N ILE A 58 6.22 14.83 -23.69
CA ILE A 58 5.79 15.08 -22.31
C ILE A 58 4.59 14.19 -21.93
N ASN A 59 3.59 14.12 -22.80
CA ASN A 59 2.40 13.31 -22.58
C ASN A 59 2.74 11.81 -22.53
N SER A 60 3.65 11.36 -23.40
CA SER A 60 4.13 9.97 -23.40
C SER A 60 4.85 9.62 -22.10
N GLN A 61 5.81 10.44 -21.68
CA GLN A 61 6.57 10.25 -20.43
C GLN A 61 5.67 10.31 -19.18
N SER A 62 4.73 11.26 -19.15
CA SER A 62 3.76 11.38 -18.05
C SER A 62 2.84 10.15 -17.97
N LYS A 63 2.33 9.67 -19.12
CA LYS A 63 1.51 8.45 -19.17
C LYS A 63 2.31 7.24 -18.71
N ALA A 64 3.56 7.08 -19.16
CA ALA A 64 4.42 5.99 -18.74
C ALA A 64 4.70 6.01 -17.23
N THR A 65 5.01 7.20 -16.68
CA THR A 65 5.26 7.39 -15.24
C THR A 65 4.02 7.05 -14.41
N ILE A 66 2.84 7.55 -14.81
CA ILE A 66 1.58 7.25 -14.13
C ILE A 66 1.22 5.76 -14.24
N ALA A 67 1.45 5.13 -15.40
CA ALA A 67 1.19 3.71 -15.61
C ALA A 67 2.09 2.83 -14.73
N LYS A 68 3.38 3.19 -14.63
CA LYS A 68 4.32 2.53 -13.72
C LYS A 68 3.87 2.69 -12.27
N ALA A 69 3.58 3.92 -11.84
CA ALA A 69 3.13 4.20 -10.48
C ALA A 69 1.81 3.45 -10.13
N LYS A 70 0.88 3.28 -11.07
CA LYS A 70 -0.32 2.45 -10.88
C LYS A 70 0.02 0.97 -10.68
N THR A 71 0.97 0.47 -11.45
CA THR A 71 1.43 -0.93 -11.35
C THR A 71 2.12 -1.18 -10.01
N ASP A 72 3.00 -0.26 -9.60
CA ASP A 72 3.71 -0.32 -8.32
C ASP A 72 2.73 -0.25 -7.15
N LEU A 73 1.73 0.65 -7.19
CA LEU A 73 0.67 0.74 -6.19
C LEU A 73 -0.13 -0.56 -6.09
N LYS A 74 -0.44 -1.19 -7.22
CA LYS A 74 -1.17 -2.47 -7.24
C LYS A 74 -0.32 -3.58 -6.61
N ALA A 75 0.95 -3.68 -7.01
CA ALA A 75 1.87 -4.68 -6.46
C ALA A 75 2.06 -4.52 -4.94
N ALA A 76 2.22 -3.28 -4.46
CA ALA A 76 2.32 -2.98 -3.02
C ALA A 76 1.06 -3.37 -2.26
N LYS A 77 -0.13 -3.08 -2.79
CA LYS A 77 -1.42 -3.49 -2.18
C LYS A 77 -1.57 -5.01 -2.15
N ASP A 78 -1.23 -5.69 -3.23
CA ASP A 78 -1.32 -7.15 -3.33
C ASP A 78 -0.34 -7.84 -2.36
N LEU A 79 0.89 -7.30 -2.22
CA LEU A 79 1.87 -7.78 -1.25
C LEU A 79 1.38 -7.58 0.19
N ALA A 80 0.95 -6.36 0.54
CA ALA A 80 0.43 -6.06 1.86
C ALA A 80 -0.76 -6.96 2.23
N LYS A 81 -1.64 -7.25 1.26
CA LYS A 81 -2.77 -8.17 1.45
C LYS A 81 -2.32 -9.61 1.68
N LYS A 82 -1.32 -10.08 0.93
CA LYS A 82 -0.74 -11.43 1.11
C LYS A 82 -0.08 -11.57 2.49
N GLU A 83 0.69 -10.58 2.91
CA GLU A 83 1.35 -10.57 4.23
C GLU A 83 0.33 -10.54 5.36
N ALA A 84 -0.68 -9.67 5.27
CA ALA A 84 -1.75 -9.61 6.27
C ALA A 84 -2.49 -10.96 6.38
N LYS A 85 -2.79 -11.60 5.23
CA LYS A 85 -3.41 -12.93 5.22
C LYS A 85 -2.51 -13.99 5.85
N LYS A 86 -1.23 -14.04 5.48
CA LYS A 86 -0.26 -14.99 6.05
C LYS A 86 -0.16 -14.83 7.57
N ASN A 87 -0.07 -13.60 8.06
CA ASN A 87 0.02 -13.31 9.49
C ASN A 87 -1.27 -13.68 10.22
N LEU A 88 -2.43 -13.44 9.61
CA LEU A 88 -3.72 -13.87 10.16
C LEU A 88 -3.84 -15.40 10.23
N ASP A 89 -3.38 -16.11 9.21
CA ASP A 89 -3.43 -17.57 9.18
C ASP A 89 -2.47 -18.18 10.22
N LEU A 90 -1.28 -17.61 10.40
CA LEU A 90 -0.36 -17.98 11.49
C LEU A 90 -0.97 -17.73 12.87
N LEU A 91 -1.62 -16.58 13.06
CA LEU A 91 -2.31 -16.27 14.31
C LEU A 91 -3.41 -17.29 14.62
N LYS A 92 -4.22 -17.68 13.64
CA LYS A 92 -5.25 -18.72 13.82
C LYS A 92 -4.69 -20.08 14.21
N ILE A 93 -3.48 -20.41 13.75
CA ILE A 93 -2.79 -21.65 14.13
C ILE A 93 -2.31 -21.55 15.58
N ASN A 94 -1.75 -20.41 15.98
CA ASN A 94 -1.19 -20.20 17.32
C ASN A 94 -2.23 -19.94 18.41
N VAL A 95 -3.45 -19.54 18.04
CA VAL A 95 -4.59 -19.30 18.96
C VAL A 95 -5.53 -20.52 19.00
N LYS A 96 -5.24 -21.61 18.28
CA LYS A 96 -5.96 -22.88 18.47
C LYS A 96 -5.56 -23.47 19.84
N PRO A 97 -6.54 -23.92 20.65
CA PRO A 97 -6.31 -24.46 21.99
C PRO A 97 -5.48 -25.74 21.99
#